data_AF-A0A9J6BYG2-F1
#
_entry.id   AF-A0A9J6BYG2-F1
#
_cell.length_a   1.000
_cell.length_b   1.000
_cell.length_c   1.000
_cell.angle_alpha   90.00
_cell.angle_beta   90.00
_cell.angle_gamma   90.00
#
_symmetry.space_group_name_H-M   'P 1'
#
loop_
_entity.id
_entity.type
_entity.pdbx_description
1 polymer ?
#
loop_
_entity_poly.entity_id
_entity_poly.type
_entity_poly.pdbx_seq_one_letter_code
_entity_poly.pdbx_strand_id
1 'polypeptide(L)'
;MGVKGLFSFINREKIESATKDFTIDEFVQEIKVYESKFNKKPKILINLRGFNNYYEQNIRDALFGGRLNAIKHDFECFLSILKNAGAELLFISKHHKNVYKSMIDYDYSKGMSFLSLISKIKNVEELIYKHEPFQRQPMNNLNIFVMAQSAIKFGEFRESDCHLKTNHYGHVKTANDEDVFAILGLNTSYLFLEGSWRFFYPMSEYDEYGQLAMIFKEFKRDEIFNYFDINIDQMQLLGLLSRPFPSNTDKKKILFDYFTNYTRTNKDFRKIINFIHKYAPREKFPLSDDTIKEMLQEIFGNDDDELMKDFEHFRYRNLVFVERNESLNDINELLRNNPYSYLTQRILNNLSYRISSHYLDTSANDMSSLKDLTLPWLKRTCGILFKNMNGEQVNPKISYQVDSHENYEDIEIEPEYPDFEIPSLMKLFKGEMSDDEKYKILAFLIDNSIDVDSLKKIPNDFIIHEIIIDHLLKV
;
A
#
# COMPACT_ATOMS: atom_id res chain seq x y z
N MET A 1 2.46 10.58 -0.04
CA MET A 1 2.91 10.08 -1.37
C MET A 1 2.47 11.11 -2.41
N GLY A 2 3.18 11.32 -3.53
CA GLY A 2 2.83 12.34 -4.53
C GLY A 2 3.84 13.47 -4.66
N VAL A 3 3.43 14.62 -5.21
CA VAL A 3 4.34 15.76 -5.40
C VAL A 3 4.70 16.34 -4.04
N LYS A 4 5.98 16.20 -3.67
CA LYS A 4 6.50 16.56 -2.34
C LYS A 4 6.29 18.06 -2.09
N GLY A 5 5.65 18.37 -0.96
CA GLY A 5 5.40 19.74 -0.51
C GLY A 5 4.14 20.40 -1.07
N LEU A 6 3.44 19.79 -2.04
CA LEU A 6 2.23 20.40 -2.63
C LEU A 6 1.09 20.52 -1.60
N PHE A 7 0.84 19.45 -0.83
CA PHE A 7 -0.17 19.47 0.24
C PHE A 7 0.08 20.60 1.23
N SER A 8 1.31 20.71 1.75
CA SER A 8 1.71 21.75 2.68
C SER A 8 1.68 23.15 2.05
N PHE A 9 1.98 23.27 0.76
CA PHE A 9 1.88 24.52 0.01
C PHE A 9 0.42 24.98 -0.06
N ILE A 10 -0.49 24.13 -0.53
CA ILE A 10 -1.92 24.47 -0.64
C ILE A 10 -2.49 24.91 0.71
N ASN A 11 -2.16 24.18 1.78
CA ASN A 11 -2.63 24.53 3.13
C ASN A 11 -2.01 25.84 3.65
N ARG A 12 -0.71 26.08 3.41
CA ARG A 12 -0.02 27.29 3.88
C ARG A 12 -0.49 28.54 3.16
N GLU A 13 -0.70 28.44 1.85
CA GLU A 13 -1.18 29.55 1.03
C GLU A 13 -2.64 29.91 1.32
N LYS A 14 -3.35 29.10 2.13
CA LYS A 14 -4.76 29.27 2.46
C LYS A 14 -5.55 29.60 1.20
N ILE A 15 -5.45 28.74 0.19
CA ILE A 15 -6.28 28.86 -0.99
C ILE A 15 -7.71 28.49 -0.52
N GLU A 16 -8.43 29.47 0.04
CA GLU A 16 -9.59 29.28 0.94
C GLU A 16 -10.71 28.45 0.31
N SER A 17 -10.82 28.43 -1.03
CA SER A 17 -11.78 27.63 -1.78
C SER A 17 -11.27 26.25 -2.21
N ALA A 18 -9.96 26.01 -2.23
CA ALA A 18 -9.34 24.85 -2.86
C ALA A 18 -9.41 23.55 -2.06
N THR A 19 -9.65 23.64 -0.75
CA THR A 19 -9.83 22.46 0.10
C THR A 19 -11.07 22.58 0.95
N LYS A 20 -11.74 21.45 1.17
CA LYS A 20 -12.86 21.35 2.13
C LYS A 20 -12.72 20.06 2.93
N ASP A 21 -12.88 20.15 4.23
CA ASP A 21 -12.92 18.98 5.10
C ASP A 21 -14.34 18.43 5.20
N PHE A 22 -14.42 17.11 5.27
CA PHE A 22 -15.65 16.34 5.36
C PHE A 22 -15.50 15.31 6.47
N THR A 23 -16.46 15.31 7.39
CA THR A 23 -16.73 14.14 8.22
C THR A 23 -17.24 12.98 7.36
N ILE A 24 -17.25 11.76 7.92
CA ILE A 24 -17.86 10.60 7.25
C ILE A 24 -19.33 10.89 6.89
N ASP A 25 -20.07 11.53 7.80
CA ASP A 25 -21.49 11.83 7.58
C ASP A 25 -21.71 12.82 6.44
N GLU A 26 -20.90 13.88 6.36
CA GLU A 26 -20.96 14.83 5.25
C GLU A 26 -20.59 14.15 3.92
N PHE A 27 -19.59 13.27 3.92
CA PHE A 27 -19.24 12.49 2.73
C PHE A 27 -20.38 11.55 2.30
N VAL A 28 -21.08 10.94 3.25
CA VAL A 28 -22.30 10.14 2.99
C VAL A 28 -23.42 10.99 2.38
N GLN A 29 -23.58 12.25 2.79
CA GLN A 29 -24.56 13.14 2.15
C GLN A 29 -24.18 13.44 0.70
N GLU A 30 -22.89 13.65 0.40
CA GLU A 30 -22.43 13.86 -0.99
C GLU A 30 -22.73 12.65 -1.89
N ILE A 31 -22.59 11.43 -1.36
CA ILE A 31 -22.97 10.18 -2.05
C ILE A 31 -24.46 10.19 -2.39
N LYS A 32 -25.33 10.50 -1.42
CA LYS A 32 -26.79 10.54 -1.62
C LYS A 32 -27.23 11.65 -2.58
N VAL A 33 -26.58 12.81 -2.51
CA VAL A 33 -26.82 13.94 -3.43
C VAL A 33 -26.43 13.56 -4.85
N TYR A 34 -25.29 12.90 -5.04
CA TYR A 34 -24.87 12.40 -6.35
C TYR A 34 -25.88 11.39 -6.91
N GLU A 35 -26.28 10.40 -6.11
CA GLU A 35 -27.25 9.39 -6.53
C GLU A 35 -28.57 10.03 -6.96
N SER A 36 -29.08 10.99 -6.18
CA SER A 36 -30.32 11.70 -6.49
C SER A 36 -30.21 12.59 -7.74
N LYS A 37 -29.06 13.25 -7.94
CA LYS A 37 -28.85 14.19 -9.05
C LYS A 37 -28.66 13.48 -10.38
N PHE A 38 -27.95 12.35 -10.39
CA PHE A 38 -27.59 11.64 -11.62
C PHE A 38 -28.38 10.35 -11.83
N ASN A 39 -29.24 9.96 -10.88
CA ASN A 39 -29.99 8.70 -10.89
C ASN A 39 -29.10 7.48 -11.16
N LYS A 40 -27.90 7.50 -10.56
CA LYS A 40 -26.84 6.49 -10.73
C LYS A 40 -26.13 6.29 -9.41
N LYS A 41 -25.87 5.03 -9.04
CA LYS A 41 -25.06 4.72 -7.86
C LYS A 41 -23.66 5.31 -7.99
N PRO A 42 -23.19 6.13 -7.03
CA PRO A 42 -21.84 6.66 -7.07
C PRO A 42 -20.84 5.53 -6.88
N LYS A 43 -19.91 5.40 -7.81
CA LYS A 43 -18.79 4.46 -7.69
C LYS A 43 -17.58 5.16 -7.07
N ILE A 44 -16.98 4.58 -6.04
CA ILE A 44 -15.86 5.17 -5.29
C ILE A 44 -14.63 4.28 -5.47
N LEU A 45 -13.55 4.88 -5.97
CA LEU A 45 -12.26 4.23 -6.11
C LEU A 45 -11.41 4.41 -4.85
N ILE A 46 -11.09 3.31 -4.17
CA ILE A 46 -10.35 3.31 -2.91
C ILE A 46 -8.93 2.77 -3.13
N ASN A 47 -7.94 3.63 -2.95
CA ASN A 47 -6.54 3.21 -2.88
C ASN A 47 -6.20 2.78 -1.44
N LEU A 48 -6.07 1.48 -1.20
CA LEU A 48 -5.87 0.92 0.16
C LEU A 48 -4.61 1.44 0.87
N ARG A 49 -3.54 1.74 0.12
CA ARG A 49 -2.34 2.37 0.71
C ARG A 49 -2.63 3.73 1.32
N GLY A 50 -3.70 4.38 0.86
CA GLY A 50 -4.09 5.67 1.38
C GLY A 50 -4.64 5.61 2.81
N PHE A 51 -5.31 4.52 3.16
CA PHE A 51 -5.91 4.34 4.47
C PHE A 51 -4.93 3.79 5.50
N ASN A 52 -3.85 3.15 5.03
CA ASN A 52 -2.80 2.64 5.91
C ASN A 52 -2.22 3.75 6.82
N ASN A 53 -1.98 4.94 6.26
CA ASN A 53 -1.48 6.06 7.04
C ASN A 53 -2.45 6.50 8.15
N TYR A 54 -3.77 6.35 7.98
CA TYR A 54 -4.76 6.71 9.01
C TYR A 54 -4.57 5.82 10.25
N TYR A 55 -4.53 4.50 10.04
CA TYR A 55 -4.37 3.53 11.13
C TYR A 55 -2.98 3.55 11.78
N GLU A 56 -1.98 4.11 11.11
CA GLU A 56 -0.63 4.29 11.64
C GLU A 56 -0.43 5.54 12.50
N GLN A 57 -1.36 6.50 12.51
CA GLN A 57 -1.22 7.70 13.35
C GLN A 57 -1.46 7.43 14.83
N ASN A 58 -2.14 6.33 15.17
CA ASN A 58 -2.28 5.93 16.57
C ASN A 58 -1.00 5.25 17.06
N ILE A 59 -0.01 6.07 17.41
CA ILE A 59 1.29 5.61 17.92
C ILE A 59 1.07 4.63 19.07
N ARG A 60 0.16 4.91 20.02
CA ARG A 60 -0.09 4.05 21.18
C ARG A 60 -0.48 2.63 20.78
N ASP A 61 -1.31 2.49 19.76
CA ASP A 61 -1.75 1.19 19.26
C ASP A 61 -0.68 0.51 18.38
N ALA A 62 0.17 1.28 17.72
CA ALA A 62 1.31 0.75 16.96
C ALA A 62 2.45 0.21 17.86
N LEU A 63 2.56 0.72 19.09
CA LEU A 63 3.60 0.34 20.06
C LEU A 63 3.49 -1.11 20.57
N PHE A 64 2.29 -1.70 20.58
CA PHE A 64 2.01 -3.00 21.23
C PHE A 64 1.66 -4.13 20.26
N GLY A 65 2.12 -4.02 19.01
CA GLY A 65 1.73 -4.94 17.94
C GLY A 65 0.39 -4.54 17.35
N GLY A 66 0.35 -4.32 16.04
CA GLY A 66 -0.81 -3.73 15.37
C GLY A 66 -2.12 -4.44 15.73
N ARG A 67 -3.15 -3.67 16.10
CA ARG A 67 -4.49 -4.16 16.42
C ARG A 67 -5.23 -4.60 15.16
N LEU A 68 -4.70 -5.59 14.45
CA LEU A 68 -5.17 -6.02 13.13
C LEU A 68 -6.68 -6.31 13.10
N ASN A 69 -7.24 -6.94 14.13
CA ASN A 69 -8.68 -7.20 14.23
C ASN A 69 -9.50 -5.91 14.43
N ALA A 70 -9.00 -4.95 15.21
CA ALA A 70 -9.66 -3.66 15.38
C ALA A 70 -9.62 -2.87 14.06
N ILE A 71 -8.45 -2.82 13.39
CA ILE A 71 -8.30 -2.20 12.07
C ILE A 71 -9.24 -2.84 11.05
N LYS A 72 -9.34 -4.18 11.04
CA LYS A 72 -10.28 -4.91 10.19
C LYS A 72 -11.71 -4.45 10.44
N HIS A 73 -12.13 -4.47 11.71
CA HIS A 73 -13.46 -4.12 12.12
C HIS A 73 -13.79 -2.66 11.76
N ASP A 74 -12.93 -1.72 12.12
CA ASP A 74 -13.09 -0.30 11.85
C ASP A 74 -13.18 -0.02 10.34
N PHE A 75 -12.33 -0.69 9.55
CA PHE A 75 -12.38 -0.57 8.10
C PHE A 75 -13.65 -1.21 7.52
N GLU A 76 -14.07 -2.39 7.96
CA GLU A 76 -15.34 -3.01 7.53
C GLU A 76 -16.56 -2.15 7.90
N CYS A 77 -16.56 -1.52 9.08
CA CYS A 77 -17.58 -0.56 9.49
C CYS A 77 -17.60 0.66 8.56
N PHE A 78 -16.45 1.24 8.25
CA PHE A 78 -16.34 2.32 7.27
C PHE A 78 -16.89 1.92 5.89
N LEU A 79 -16.48 0.77 5.35
CA LEU A 79 -16.97 0.28 4.06
C LEU A 79 -18.49 0.00 4.08
N SER A 80 -19.00 -0.50 5.20
CA SER A 80 -20.44 -0.71 5.42
C SER A 80 -21.21 0.61 5.37
N ILE A 81 -20.69 1.67 5.99
CA ILE A 81 -21.30 3.01 5.94
C ILE A 81 -21.43 3.49 4.50
N LEU A 82 -20.37 3.38 3.70
CA LEU A 82 -20.39 3.80 2.29
C LEU A 82 -21.38 2.97 1.46
N LYS A 83 -21.40 1.64 1.66
CA LYS A 83 -22.34 0.74 0.98
C LYS A 83 -23.80 1.04 1.32
N ASN A 84 -24.09 1.23 2.60
CA ASN A 84 -25.42 1.56 3.09
C ASN A 84 -25.89 2.94 2.60
N ALA A 85 -24.96 3.83 2.27
CA ALA A 85 -25.24 5.10 1.62
C ALA A 85 -25.54 5.00 0.12
N GLY A 86 -25.43 3.80 -0.49
CA GLY A 86 -25.73 3.56 -1.90
C GLY A 86 -24.50 3.45 -2.81
N ALA A 87 -23.28 3.55 -2.27
CA ALA A 87 -22.07 3.56 -3.08
C ALA A 87 -21.67 2.17 -3.62
N GLU A 88 -21.12 2.15 -4.83
CA GLU A 88 -20.36 1.02 -5.35
C GLU A 88 -18.89 1.23 -5.02
N LEU A 89 -18.21 0.19 -4.54
CA LEU A 89 -16.83 0.30 -4.07
C LEU A 89 -15.91 -0.47 -5.02
N LEU A 90 -14.90 0.22 -5.53
CA LEU A 90 -13.84 -0.32 -6.37
C LEU A 90 -12.52 -0.10 -5.65
N PHE A 91 -11.76 -1.16 -5.43
CA PHE A 91 -10.51 -1.10 -4.69
C PHE A 91 -9.34 -1.31 -5.63
N ILE A 92 -8.27 -0.54 -5.43
CA ILE A 92 -7.00 -0.79 -6.10
C ILE A 92 -5.87 -0.86 -5.09
N SER A 93 -5.03 -1.89 -5.25
CA SER A 93 -3.73 -1.99 -4.59
C SER A 93 -2.66 -2.41 -5.60
N LYS A 94 -1.40 -2.06 -5.31
CA LYS A 94 -0.26 -2.46 -6.13
C LYS A 94 0.31 -3.78 -5.65
N HIS A 95 0.16 -4.84 -6.43
CA HIS A 95 1.03 -6.01 -6.29
C HIS A 95 2.40 -5.69 -6.88
N HIS A 96 3.37 -5.49 -6.01
CA HIS A 96 4.75 -5.42 -6.44
C HIS A 96 5.34 -6.82 -6.46
N LYS A 97 5.43 -7.42 -7.66
CA LYS A 97 6.03 -8.75 -7.91
C LYS A 97 7.41 -8.98 -7.25
N ASN A 98 8.15 -7.93 -6.90
CA ASN A 98 9.49 -8.01 -6.28
C ASN A 98 9.63 -7.26 -4.94
N VAL A 99 8.60 -6.59 -4.41
CA VAL A 99 8.77 -5.69 -3.26
C VAL A 99 8.52 -6.38 -1.94
N TYR A 100 7.94 -7.57 -1.88
CA TYR A 100 7.80 -8.30 -0.61
C TYR A 100 9.13 -8.54 0.12
N LYS A 101 10.22 -8.86 -0.61
CA LYS A 101 11.57 -8.99 -0.03
C LYS A 101 12.02 -7.65 0.57
N SER A 102 11.93 -6.57 -0.19
CA SER A 102 12.28 -5.22 0.29
C SER A 102 11.29 -4.62 1.31
N MET A 103 10.04 -5.11 1.35
CA MET A 103 8.98 -4.70 2.29
C MET A 103 9.23 -5.31 3.64
N ILE A 104 9.49 -6.62 3.68
CA ILE A 104 9.89 -7.31 4.90
C ILE A 104 11.22 -6.73 5.41
N ASP A 105 12.20 -6.46 4.54
CA ASP A 105 13.47 -5.83 4.94
C ASP A 105 13.29 -4.40 5.46
N TYR A 106 12.37 -3.64 4.86
CA TYR A 106 12.05 -2.29 5.30
C TYR A 106 11.33 -2.32 6.65
N ASP A 107 10.27 -3.11 6.79
CA ASP A 107 9.49 -3.26 8.02
C ASP A 107 10.37 -3.79 9.16
N TYR A 108 11.26 -4.74 8.85
CA TYR A 108 12.28 -5.26 9.76
C TYR A 108 13.29 -4.19 10.20
N SER A 109 13.96 -3.51 9.26
CA SER A 109 14.96 -2.48 9.60
C SER A 109 14.37 -1.34 10.44
N LYS A 110 13.08 -1.02 10.23
CA LYS A 110 12.35 -0.01 10.97
C LYS A 110 11.89 -0.52 12.34
N GLY A 111 11.39 -1.74 12.44
CA GLY A 111 11.10 -2.42 13.70
C GLY A 111 12.35 -2.47 14.60
N MET A 112 13.50 -2.82 14.03
CA MET A 112 14.78 -2.81 14.76
C MET A 112 15.23 -1.43 15.23
N SER A 113 15.07 -0.42 14.38
CA SER A 113 15.35 0.98 14.77
C SER A 113 14.47 1.43 15.94
N PHE A 114 13.23 0.96 15.96
CA PHE A 114 12.24 1.26 16.98
C PHE A 114 12.51 0.52 18.30
N LEU A 115 12.88 -0.76 18.26
CA LEU A 115 13.31 -1.51 19.46
C LEU A 115 14.57 -0.92 20.08
N SER A 116 15.54 -0.48 19.25
CA SER A 116 16.70 0.26 19.75
C SER A 116 16.33 1.59 20.41
N LEU A 117 15.18 2.18 20.07
CA LEU A 117 14.68 3.40 20.69
C LEU A 117 14.06 3.08 22.05
N ILE A 118 13.23 2.03 22.14
CA ILE A 118 12.63 1.55 23.40
C ILE A 118 13.72 1.22 24.42
N SER A 119 14.74 0.46 24.04
CA SER A 119 15.81 0.04 24.97
C SER A 119 16.62 1.20 25.57
N LYS A 120 16.52 2.39 24.98
CA LYS A 120 17.20 3.61 25.42
C LYS A 120 16.30 4.57 26.20
N ILE A 121 15.00 4.29 26.29
CA ILE A 121 14.00 5.19 26.86
C ILE A 121 13.38 4.55 28.10
N LYS A 122 13.15 5.37 29.14
CA LYS A 122 12.75 4.89 30.47
C LYS A 122 11.25 5.05 30.77
N ASN A 123 10.50 5.78 29.96
CA ASN A 123 9.04 5.94 30.10
C ASN A 123 8.33 6.12 28.75
N VAL A 124 7.02 5.89 28.75
CA VAL A 124 6.19 5.86 27.52
C VAL A 124 6.01 7.26 26.93
N GLU A 125 5.98 8.30 27.77
CA GLU A 125 5.83 9.70 27.33
C GLU A 125 7.05 10.19 26.53
N GLU A 126 8.25 9.85 26.99
CA GLU A 126 9.50 10.13 26.28
C GLU A 126 9.61 9.31 24.99
N LEU A 127 9.07 8.09 24.98
CA LEU A 127 8.97 7.26 23.78
C LEU A 127 8.05 7.92 22.75
N ILE A 128 6.85 8.36 23.15
CA ILE A 128 5.89 9.07 22.29
C ILE A 128 6.52 10.36 21.75
N TYR A 129 7.15 11.16 22.59
CA TYR A 129 7.80 12.42 22.20
C TYR A 129 8.97 12.21 21.24
N LYS A 130 9.85 11.23 21.52
CA LYS A 130 10.98 10.89 20.63
C LYS A 130 10.53 10.17 19.37
N HIS A 131 9.35 9.56 19.38
CA HIS A 131 8.74 8.92 18.21
C HIS A 131 8.05 9.95 17.28
N GLU A 132 7.59 11.09 17.77
CA GLU A 132 6.87 12.10 16.99
C GLU A 132 7.61 12.57 15.70
N PRO A 133 8.95 12.78 15.69
CA PRO A 133 9.70 13.10 14.47
C PRO A 133 9.81 11.94 13.47
N PHE A 134 9.57 10.70 13.94
CA PHE A 134 9.52 9.48 13.13
C PHE A 134 8.12 9.20 12.58
N GLN A 135 7.21 10.19 12.49
CA GLN A 135 5.92 10.16 11.77
C GLN A 135 5.95 9.58 10.33
N ARG A 136 7.13 9.23 9.82
CA ARG A 136 7.29 8.21 8.78
C ARG A 136 7.44 6.83 9.43
N GLN A 137 6.44 6.43 10.22
CA GLN A 137 6.40 5.09 10.81
C GLN A 137 6.33 4.04 9.69
N PRO A 138 6.78 2.80 9.95
CA PRO A 138 6.80 1.75 8.93
C PRO A 138 5.39 1.61 8.34
N MET A 139 5.30 1.48 7.01
CA MET A 139 4.07 0.98 6.42
C MET A 139 3.86 -0.42 7.00
N ASN A 140 3.01 -0.58 8.01
CA ASN A 140 2.64 -1.90 8.49
C ASN A 140 1.83 -2.56 7.39
N ASN A 141 2.54 -3.25 6.50
CA ASN A 141 1.94 -3.85 5.32
C ASN A 141 0.91 -4.94 5.69
N LEU A 142 0.90 -5.43 6.95
CA LEU A 142 -0.17 -6.29 7.47
C LEU A 142 -1.50 -5.55 7.60
N ASN A 143 -1.52 -4.25 7.87
CA ASN A 143 -2.75 -3.45 7.84
C ASN A 143 -3.33 -3.44 6.42
N ILE A 144 -2.48 -3.26 5.40
CA ILE A 144 -2.90 -3.30 3.98
C ILE A 144 -3.49 -4.67 3.64
N PHE A 145 -2.89 -5.74 4.13
CA PHE A 145 -3.39 -7.09 3.95
C PHE A 145 -4.77 -7.27 4.58
N VAL A 146 -4.95 -6.85 5.83
CA VAL A 146 -6.24 -6.91 6.53
C VAL A 146 -7.31 -6.09 5.80
N MET A 147 -6.97 -4.87 5.39
CA MET A 147 -7.86 -4.01 4.61
C MET A 147 -8.22 -4.63 3.25
N ALA A 148 -7.30 -5.35 2.61
CA ALA A 148 -7.58 -6.06 1.36
C ALA A 148 -8.58 -7.21 1.57
N GLN A 149 -8.53 -7.90 2.71
CA GLN A 149 -9.55 -8.92 3.03
C GLN A 149 -10.94 -8.31 3.13
N SER A 150 -11.04 -7.17 3.82
CA SER A 150 -12.29 -6.43 3.92
C SER A 150 -12.73 -5.94 2.53
N ALA A 151 -11.84 -5.37 1.74
CA ALA A 151 -12.14 -4.86 0.40
C ALA A 151 -12.84 -5.89 -0.51
N ILE A 152 -12.33 -7.13 -0.55
CA ILE A 152 -12.90 -8.21 -1.37
C ILE A 152 -14.35 -8.54 -0.98
N LYS A 153 -14.72 -8.40 0.30
CA LYS A 153 -16.09 -8.64 0.76
C LYS A 153 -17.05 -7.52 0.34
N PHE A 154 -16.55 -6.30 0.25
CA PHE A 154 -17.36 -5.09 0.08
C PHE A 154 -17.36 -4.56 -1.34
N GLY A 155 -16.54 -5.06 -2.26
CA GLY A 155 -16.54 -4.57 -3.62
C GLY A 155 -15.55 -5.25 -4.53
N GLU A 156 -15.42 -4.71 -5.72
CA GLU A 156 -14.49 -5.25 -6.71
C GLU A 156 -13.07 -4.84 -6.33
N PHE A 157 -12.16 -5.80 -6.24
CA PHE A 157 -10.76 -5.56 -6.01
C PHE A 157 -9.97 -5.77 -7.30
N ARG A 158 -9.33 -4.71 -7.80
CA ARG A 158 -8.48 -4.76 -8.98
C ARG A 158 -7.02 -4.58 -8.59
N GLU A 159 -6.16 -5.33 -9.27
CA GLU A 159 -4.75 -5.04 -9.25
C GLU A 159 -4.46 -3.77 -10.06
N SER A 160 -3.65 -2.88 -9.49
CA SER A 160 -3.08 -1.81 -10.29
C SER A 160 -2.15 -2.43 -11.31
N ASP A 161 -2.40 -2.13 -12.58
CA ASP A 161 -1.64 -2.64 -13.70
C ASP A 161 -0.13 -2.36 -13.50
N CYS A 162 0.61 -3.41 -13.12
CA CYS A 162 1.96 -3.32 -12.57
C CYS A 162 3.00 -2.82 -13.58
N HIS A 163 2.60 -2.74 -14.85
CA HIS A 163 3.38 -2.24 -15.97
C HIS A 163 3.47 -0.71 -16.00
N LEU A 164 2.54 -0.01 -15.33
CA LEU A 164 2.65 1.43 -15.10
C LEU A 164 3.63 1.67 -13.94
N LYS A 165 4.85 2.14 -14.28
CA LYS A 165 5.88 2.52 -13.30
C LYS A 165 5.38 3.57 -12.28
N THR A 166 4.28 4.25 -12.57
CA THR A 166 3.59 5.23 -11.73
C THR A 166 2.15 4.79 -11.39
N ASN A 167 1.98 4.24 -10.18
CA ASN A 167 0.73 3.60 -9.70
C ASN A 167 -0.56 4.44 -9.85
N HIS A 168 -0.46 5.77 -9.79
CA HIS A 168 -1.63 6.66 -9.80
C HIS A 168 -2.27 6.82 -11.18
N TYR A 169 -1.55 6.56 -12.27
CA TYR A 169 -2.15 6.61 -13.61
C TYR A 169 -3.09 5.43 -13.84
N GLY A 170 -2.71 4.22 -13.42
CA GLY A 170 -3.60 3.06 -13.48
C GLY A 170 -4.88 3.28 -12.69
N HIS A 171 -4.77 3.97 -11.55
CA HIS A 171 -5.92 4.37 -10.76
C HIS A 171 -6.81 5.37 -11.50
N VAL A 172 -6.24 6.42 -12.10
CA VAL A 172 -7.02 7.42 -12.84
C VAL A 172 -7.62 6.86 -14.12
N LYS A 173 -6.92 5.96 -14.84
CA LYS A 173 -7.49 5.21 -15.96
C LYS A 173 -8.73 4.46 -15.51
N THR A 174 -8.58 3.64 -14.48
CA THR A 174 -9.70 2.87 -13.92
C THR A 174 -10.83 3.80 -13.47
N ALA A 175 -10.50 4.93 -12.85
CA ALA A 175 -11.47 5.93 -12.43
C ALA A 175 -12.28 6.49 -13.61
N ASN A 176 -11.62 6.78 -14.73
CA ASN A 176 -12.26 7.32 -15.93
C ASN A 176 -13.05 6.25 -16.68
N ASP A 177 -12.47 5.06 -16.88
CA ASP A 177 -13.10 3.92 -17.56
C ASP A 177 -14.38 3.46 -16.85
N GLU A 178 -14.38 3.53 -15.51
CA GLU A 178 -15.50 3.12 -14.66
C GLU A 178 -16.47 4.25 -14.30
N ASP A 179 -16.21 5.47 -14.80
CA ASP A 179 -16.94 6.70 -14.50
C ASP A 179 -17.19 6.86 -12.99
N VAL A 180 -16.11 6.86 -12.22
CA VAL A 180 -16.17 6.93 -10.75
C VAL A 180 -16.53 8.34 -10.29
N PHE A 181 -17.31 8.42 -9.21
CA PHE A 181 -17.65 9.65 -8.53
C PHE A 181 -16.43 10.26 -7.82
N ALA A 182 -15.68 9.44 -7.10
CA ALA A 182 -14.59 9.90 -6.24
C ALA A 182 -13.42 8.93 -6.18
N ILE A 183 -12.22 9.48 -6.00
CA ILE A 183 -11.00 8.73 -5.65
C ILE A 183 -10.64 9.06 -4.19
N LEU A 184 -10.59 8.04 -3.34
CA LEU A 184 -10.06 8.12 -1.98
C LEU A 184 -8.58 7.68 -1.98
N GLY A 185 -7.65 8.57 -1.62
CA GLY A 185 -6.24 8.20 -1.50
C GLY A 185 -5.30 9.34 -1.09
N LEU A 186 -4.02 9.03 -0.90
CA LEU A 186 -3.04 10.01 -0.39
C LEU A 186 -2.15 10.63 -1.46
N ASN A 187 -2.35 10.29 -2.74
CA ASN A 187 -1.44 10.70 -3.78
C ASN A 187 -1.90 12.02 -4.42
N THR A 188 -1.33 13.14 -3.98
CA THR A 188 -1.61 14.47 -4.55
C THR A 188 -1.32 14.57 -6.04
N SER A 189 -0.68 13.57 -6.64
CA SER A 189 -0.50 13.48 -8.08
C SER A 189 -1.80 13.44 -8.87
N TYR A 190 -2.89 12.97 -8.26
CA TYR A 190 -4.22 12.99 -8.87
C TYR A 190 -4.64 14.41 -9.30
N LEU A 191 -4.16 15.45 -8.61
CA LEU A 191 -4.47 16.84 -8.94
C LEU A 191 -3.94 17.29 -10.31
N PHE A 192 -2.97 16.58 -10.86
CA PHE A 192 -2.39 16.88 -12.17
C PHE A 192 -2.96 16.01 -13.29
N LEU A 193 -3.90 15.12 -12.98
CA LEU A 193 -4.44 14.16 -13.95
C LEU A 193 -5.86 14.54 -14.34
N GLU A 194 -6.20 14.25 -15.59
CA GLU A 194 -7.50 14.49 -16.17
C GLU A 194 -8.53 13.44 -15.70
N GLY A 195 -9.77 13.89 -15.50
CA GLY A 195 -10.90 13.05 -15.13
C GLY A 195 -12.03 13.88 -14.53
N SER A 196 -13.23 13.32 -14.47
CA SER A 196 -14.45 13.97 -13.92
C SER A 196 -14.65 13.73 -12.41
N TRP A 197 -13.85 12.86 -11.81
CA TRP A 197 -13.97 12.44 -10.41
C TRP A 197 -13.47 13.50 -9.42
N ARG A 198 -13.94 13.38 -8.17
CA ARG A 198 -13.49 14.22 -7.04
C ARG A 198 -12.37 13.54 -6.26
N PHE A 199 -11.39 14.33 -5.79
CA PHE A 199 -10.28 13.79 -5.01
C PHE A 199 -10.46 14.04 -3.52
N PHE A 200 -10.49 12.97 -2.73
CA PHE A 200 -10.54 13.04 -1.28
C PHE A 200 -9.31 12.37 -0.67
N TYR A 201 -8.66 13.11 0.21
CA TYR A 201 -7.50 12.67 0.96
C TYR A 201 -7.95 12.24 2.36
N PRO A 202 -7.85 10.94 2.72
CA PRO A 202 -8.19 10.49 4.07
C PRO A 202 -7.16 11.02 5.07
N MET A 203 -7.66 11.62 6.14
CA MET A 203 -6.88 12.13 7.27
C MET A 203 -7.47 11.62 8.58
N SER A 204 -6.71 11.76 9.65
CA SER A 204 -7.17 11.59 11.01
C SER A 204 -7.13 12.92 11.75
N GLU A 205 -8.14 13.14 12.57
CA GLU A 205 -8.21 14.25 13.51
C GLU A 205 -8.58 13.70 14.89
N TYR A 206 -8.05 14.31 15.95
CA TYR A 206 -8.49 14.00 17.30
C TYR A 206 -9.72 14.84 17.62
N ASP A 207 -10.80 14.20 18.04
CA ASP A 207 -11.99 14.89 18.50
C ASP A 207 -11.76 15.58 19.86
N GLU A 208 -12.79 16.29 20.34
CA GLU A 208 -12.76 17.01 21.62
C GLU A 208 -12.51 16.08 22.85
N TYR A 209 -12.71 14.77 22.68
CA TYR A 209 -12.48 13.75 23.71
C TYR A 209 -11.13 13.04 23.53
N GLY A 210 -10.32 13.45 22.55
CA GLY A 210 -9.04 12.84 22.23
C GLY A 210 -9.15 11.48 21.53
N GLN A 211 -10.29 11.17 20.92
CA GLN A 211 -10.48 9.98 20.09
C GLN A 211 -10.11 10.28 18.63
N LEU A 212 -9.47 9.31 17.97
CA LEU A 212 -9.07 9.45 16.58
C LEU A 212 -10.29 9.24 15.67
N ALA A 213 -10.67 10.28 14.93
CA ALA A 213 -11.74 10.25 13.95
C ALA A 213 -11.18 10.35 12.52
N MET A 214 -11.82 9.64 11.59
CA MET A 214 -11.50 9.72 10.17
C MET A 214 -12.25 10.90 9.54
N ILE A 215 -11.48 11.77 8.87
CA ILE A 215 -12.00 12.88 8.08
C ILE A 215 -11.44 12.80 6.66
N PHE A 216 -12.12 13.43 5.70
CA PHE A 216 -11.71 13.49 4.31
C PHE A 216 -11.49 14.93 3.89
N LYS A 217 -10.29 15.25 3.41
CA LYS A 217 -10.02 16.54 2.78
C LYS A 217 -10.23 16.44 1.28
N GLU A 218 -11.27 17.06 0.76
CA GLU A 218 -11.45 17.26 -0.67
C GLU A 218 -10.45 18.30 -1.17
N PHE A 219 -9.82 18.01 -2.32
CA PHE A 219 -9.07 19.01 -3.07
C PHE A 219 -9.82 19.35 -4.37
N LYS A 220 -10.27 20.60 -4.47
CA LYS A 220 -10.99 21.11 -5.64
C LYS A 220 -10.01 21.53 -6.71
N ARG A 221 -9.82 20.68 -7.73
CA ARG A 221 -8.86 20.90 -8.82
C ARG A 221 -9.06 22.25 -9.51
N ASP A 222 -10.29 22.61 -9.85
CA ASP A 222 -10.60 23.85 -10.58
C ASP A 222 -10.19 25.11 -9.79
N GLU A 223 -10.40 25.11 -8.48
CA GLU A 223 -9.99 26.22 -7.60
C GLU A 223 -8.46 26.35 -7.53
N ILE A 224 -7.74 25.22 -7.53
CA ILE A 224 -6.28 25.20 -7.59
C ILE A 224 -5.80 25.74 -8.94
N PHE A 225 -6.46 25.36 -10.04
CA PHE A 225 -6.11 25.80 -11.39
C PHE A 225 -6.33 27.30 -11.55
N ASN A 226 -7.45 27.80 -11.02
CA ASN A 226 -7.79 29.22 -11.01
C ASN A 226 -6.80 30.02 -10.18
N TYR A 227 -6.42 29.52 -8.99
CA TYR A 227 -5.44 30.19 -8.13
C TYR A 227 -4.07 30.34 -8.81
N PHE A 228 -3.63 29.29 -9.52
CA PHE A 228 -2.37 29.31 -10.26
C PHE A 228 -2.46 29.97 -11.64
N ASP A 229 -3.66 30.34 -12.09
CA ASP A 229 -3.95 30.78 -13.45
C ASP A 229 -3.33 29.85 -14.53
N ILE A 230 -3.58 28.55 -14.39
CA ILE A 230 -3.11 27.52 -15.32
C ILE A 230 -4.27 26.64 -15.81
N ASN A 231 -4.08 25.95 -16.94
CA ASN A 231 -4.98 24.92 -17.46
C ASN A 231 -4.45 23.51 -17.10
N ILE A 232 -5.16 22.46 -17.52
CA ILE A 232 -4.79 21.07 -17.20
C ILE A 232 -3.41 20.68 -17.78
N ASP A 233 -3.07 21.12 -18.99
CA ASP A 233 -1.78 20.79 -19.61
C ASP A 233 -0.60 21.47 -18.88
N GLN A 234 -0.78 22.74 -18.51
CA GLN A 234 0.16 23.49 -17.67
C GLN A 234 0.28 22.87 -16.28
N MET A 235 -0.81 22.35 -15.73
CA MET A 235 -0.82 21.66 -14.45
C MET A 235 -0.06 20.32 -14.53
N GLN A 236 -0.19 19.56 -15.63
CA GLN A 236 0.64 18.38 -15.88
C GLN A 236 2.14 18.75 -15.95
N LEU A 237 2.47 19.87 -16.59
CA LEU A 237 3.83 20.41 -16.64
C LEU A 237 4.34 20.82 -15.24
N LEU A 238 3.49 21.43 -14.40
CA LEU A 238 3.80 21.67 -12.99
C LEU A 238 4.10 20.37 -12.26
N GLY A 239 3.28 19.33 -12.47
CA GLY A 239 3.51 17.99 -11.93
C GLY A 239 4.85 17.38 -12.36
N LEU A 240 5.27 17.62 -13.60
CA LEU A 240 6.54 17.15 -14.17
C LEU A 240 7.74 17.88 -13.56
N LEU A 241 7.75 19.22 -13.61
CA LEU A 241 8.83 20.08 -13.09
C LEU A 241 8.96 20.00 -11.56
N SER A 242 7.86 19.67 -10.87
CA SER A 242 7.85 19.45 -9.43
C SER A 242 8.30 18.04 -9.01
N ARG A 243 8.71 17.16 -9.93
CA ARG A 243 9.23 15.81 -9.66
C ARG A 243 10.72 15.67 -9.99
N PRO A 244 11.42 14.66 -9.45
CA PRO A 244 12.81 14.41 -9.77
C PRO A 244 12.95 13.76 -11.16
N PHE A 245 12.91 14.60 -12.19
CA PHE A 245 13.34 14.36 -13.57
C PHE A 245 14.70 15.08 -13.79
N PRO A 246 15.62 14.65 -14.68
CA PRO A 246 15.68 13.43 -15.52
C PRO A 246 16.05 12.17 -14.73
N SER A 247 16.23 11.04 -15.39
CA SER A 247 16.67 9.79 -14.76
C SER A 247 18.01 9.94 -13.99
N ASN A 248 18.91 10.79 -14.52
CA ASN A 248 20.23 11.13 -13.96
C ASN A 248 20.14 11.90 -12.61
N THR A 249 20.85 11.41 -11.60
CA THR A 249 20.85 11.96 -10.23
C THR A 249 21.36 13.40 -10.13
N ASP A 250 22.39 13.76 -10.89
CA ASP A 250 22.97 15.11 -10.87
C ASP A 250 22.02 16.11 -11.52
N LYS A 251 21.41 15.73 -12.65
CA LYS A 251 20.39 16.56 -13.30
C LYS A 251 19.14 16.73 -12.41
N LYS A 252 18.71 15.69 -11.65
CA LYS A 252 17.63 15.85 -10.64
C LYS A 252 17.97 16.92 -9.61
N LYS A 253 19.23 16.99 -9.18
CA LYS A 253 19.69 17.99 -8.22
C LYS A 253 19.64 19.39 -8.85
N ILE A 254 20.09 19.55 -10.09
CA ILE A 254 20.01 20.83 -10.82
C ILE A 254 18.55 21.31 -10.91
N LEU A 255 17.62 20.45 -11.34
CA LEU A 255 16.19 20.79 -11.40
C LEU A 255 15.64 21.20 -10.02
N PHE A 256 16.03 20.46 -8.98
CA PHE A 256 15.61 20.76 -7.61
C PHE A 256 16.14 22.13 -7.14
N ASP A 257 17.43 22.38 -7.34
CA ASP A 257 18.12 23.60 -6.92
C ASP A 257 17.58 24.83 -7.68
N TYR A 258 17.25 24.68 -8.97
CA TYR A 258 16.66 25.74 -9.80
C TYR A 258 15.31 26.23 -9.23
N PHE A 259 14.46 25.29 -8.76
CA PHE A 259 13.12 25.58 -8.26
C PHE A 259 12.98 25.65 -6.72
N THR A 260 14.08 25.63 -5.96
CA THR A 260 14.04 25.87 -4.50
C THR A 260 14.68 27.20 -4.11
N ASN A 261 14.30 27.72 -2.94
CA ASN A 261 14.99 28.82 -2.27
C ASN A 261 15.44 28.34 -0.90
N TYR A 262 16.76 28.32 -0.67
CA TYR A 262 17.45 28.27 0.63
C TYR A 262 17.23 27.06 1.58
N THR A 263 16.15 26.28 1.50
CA THR A 263 15.95 25.12 2.40
C THR A 263 15.45 23.88 1.67
N ARG A 264 16.09 22.72 1.95
CA ARG A 264 15.90 21.41 1.31
C ARG A 264 14.48 20.80 1.44
N THR A 265 13.52 21.49 2.06
CA THR A 265 12.23 20.92 2.47
C THR A 265 11.01 21.58 1.84
N ASN A 266 11.09 22.80 1.31
CA ASN A 266 9.93 23.49 0.71
C ASN A 266 10.21 23.90 -0.74
N LYS A 267 9.64 23.17 -1.71
CA LYS A 267 9.59 23.63 -3.09
C LYS A 267 8.78 24.92 -3.17
N ASP A 268 9.32 25.92 -3.86
CA ASP A 268 8.58 27.14 -4.13
C ASP A 268 7.77 26.93 -5.41
N PHE A 269 6.52 26.49 -5.25
CA PHE A 269 5.63 26.27 -6.39
C PHE A 269 5.41 27.55 -7.19
N ARG A 270 5.52 28.75 -6.59
CA ARG A 270 5.39 30.02 -7.32
C ARG A 270 6.49 30.19 -8.36
N LYS A 271 7.73 29.78 -8.06
CA LYS A 271 8.81 29.80 -9.07
C LYS A 271 8.49 28.90 -10.27
N ILE A 272 7.97 27.70 -10.00
CA ILE A 272 7.63 26.76 -11.07
C ILE A 272 6.46 27.32 -11.90
N ILE A 273 5.45 27.90 -11.25
CA ILE A 273 4.31 28.54 -11.93
C ILE A 273 4.78 29.70 -12.81
N ASN A 274 5.60 30.62 -12.28
CA ASN A 274 6.13 31.74 -13.07
C ASN A 274 6.96 31.25 -14.27
N PHE A 275 7.71 30.16 -14.10
CA PHE A 275 8.45 29.53 -15.19
C PHE A 275 7.52 28.95 -16.27
N ILE A 276 6.42 28.30 -15.85
CA ILE A 276 5.39 27.80 -16.76
C ILE A 276 4.71 28.96 -17.49
N HIS A 277 4.34 30.05 -16.81
CA HIS A 277 3.74 31.22 -17.48
C HIS A 277 4.68 31.88 -18.48
N LYS A 278 5.99 31.90 -18.20
CA LYS A 278 7.02 32.44 -19.12
C LYS A 278 7.08 31.65 -20.43
N TYR A 279 7.17 30.33 -20.35
CA TYR A 279 7.43 29.48 -21.52
C TYR A 279 6.19 28.90 -22.17
N ALA A 280 5.16 28.67 -21.37
CA ALA A 280 3.99 27.92 -21.73
C ALA A 280 2.76 28.74 -21.35
N PRO A 281 2.53 29.95 -21.92
CA PRO A 281 1.29 30.68 -21.71
C PRO A 281 0.11 29.89 -22.29
N ARG A 282 -1.11 30.15 -21.80
CA ARG A 282 -2.30 29.33 -22.10
C ARG A 282 -2.55 29.17 -23.61
N GLU A 283 -2.27 30.19 -24.39
CA GLU A 283 -2.49 30.22 -25.85
C GLU A 283 -1.44 29.43 -26.64
N LYS A 284 -0.34 29.00 -26.01
CA LYS A 284 0.78 28.29 -26.65
C LYS A 284 0.82 26.80 -26.33
N PHE A 285 -0.29 26.22 -25.86
CA PHE A 285 -0.42 24.77 -25.70
C PHE A 285 -1.07 24.12 -26.93
N PRO A 286 -0.59 22.93 -27.36
CA PRO A 286 0.53 22.16 -26.81
C PRO A 286 1.91 22.79 -27.10
N LEU A 287 2.87 22.60 -26.19
CA LEU A 287 4.24 23.11 -26.35
C LEU A 287 4.94 22.53 -27.58
N SER A 288 5.65 23.38 -28.33
CA SER A 288 6.55 22.97 -29.41
C SER A 288 7.89 22.45 -28.89
N ASP A 289 8.57 21.63 -29.69
CA ASP A 289 9.90 21.09 -29.36
C ASP A 289 10.91 22.20 -29.08
N ASP A 290 10.86 23.32 -29.83
CA ASP A 290 11.76 24.45 -29.64
C ASP A 290 11.55 25.11 -28.27
N THR A 291 10.30 25.29 -27.83
CA THR A 291 10.00 25.83 -26.50
C THR A 291 10.45 24.88 -25.39
N ILE A 292 10.32 23.57 -25.58
CA ILE A 292 10.81 22.59 -24.61
C ILE A 292 12.34 22.64 -24.51
N LYS A 293 13.03 22.73 -25.65
CA LYS A 293 14.49 22.90 -25.68
C LYS A 293 14.91 24.16 -24.96
N GLU A 294 14.26 25.30 -25.21
CA GLU A 294 14.52 26.55 -24.49
C GLU A 294 14.34 26.40 -22.98
N MET A 295 13.26 25.74 -22.54
CA MET A 295 13.02 25.46 -21.12
C MET A 295 14.11 24.57 -20.51
N LEU A 296 14.47 23.47 -21.18
CA LEU A 296 15.50 22.55 -20.72
C LEU A 296 16.87 23.22 -20.68
N GLN A 297 17.18 24.07 -21.66
CA GLN A 297 18.44 24.82 -21.72
C GLN A 297 18.55 25.85 -20.59
N GLU A 298 17.46 26.52 -20.22
CA GLU A 298 17.50 27.44 -19.07
C GLU A 298 17.75 26.69 -17.75
N ILE A 299 17.15 25.50 -17.57
CA ILE A 299 17.29 24.72 -16.33
C ILE A 299 18.66 24.01 -16.28
N PHE A 300 19.11 23.42 -17.37
CA PHE A 300 20.22 22.46 -17.40
C PHE A 300 21.47 22.91 -18.17
N GLY A 301 21.42 24.06 -18.86
CA GLY A 301 22.45 24.52 -19.78
C GLY A 301 22.34 23.88 -21.17
N ASN A 302 23.35 24.08 -22.03
CA ASN A 302 23.36 23.58 -23.41
C ASN A 302 23.08 22.06 -23.50
N ASP A 303 22.23 21.73 -24.47
CA ASP A 303 21.39 20.54 -24.53
C ASP A 303 22.13 19.20 -24.62
N ASP A 304 21.46 18.18 -24.09
CA ASP A 304 21.76 16.77 -24.33
C ASP A 304 20.47 16.18 -24.93
N ASP A 305 20.53 15.60 -26.14
CA ASP A 305 19.38 14.94 -26.79
C ASP A 305 18.70 13.90 -25.88
N GLU A 306 19.44 13.37 -24.90
CA GLU A 306 18.91 12.51 -23.85
C GLU A 306 17.85 13.23 -23.00
N LEU A 307 18.05 14.49 -22.60
CA LEU A 307 17.10 15.28 -21.79
C LEU A 307 15.77 15.50 -22.50
N MET A 308 15.80 15.79 -23.80
CA MET A 308 14.57 15.95 -24.59
C MET A 308 13.78 14.64 -24.65
N LYS A 309 14.47 13.52 -24.90
CA LYS A 309 13.84 12.18 -24.88
C LYS A 309 13.27 11.84 -23.52
N ASP A 310 14.01 12.17 -22.47
CA ASP A 310 13.61 11.90 -21.09
C ASP A 310 12.38 12.78 -20.77
N PHE A 311 12.35 14.06 -21.19
CA PHE A 311 11.23 14.98 -20.96
C PHE A 311 9.97 14.49 -21.67
N GLU A 312 10.08 14.16 -22.96
CA GLU A 312 8.98 13.65 -23.76
C GLU A 312 8.53 12.28 -23.26
N HIS A 313 9.43 11.41 -22.81
CA HIS A 313 9.05 10.14 -22.19
C HIS A 313 8.26 10.33 -20.90
N PHE A 314 8.63 11.30 -20.06
CA PHE A 314 7.86 11.61 -18.85
C PHE A 314 6.55 12.33 -19.16
N ARG A 315 6.51 13.22 -20.16
CA ARG A 315 5.29 13.86 -20.66
C ARG A 315 4.33 12.83 -21.28
N TYR A 316 4.83 11.92 -22.11
CA TYR A 316 4.07 10.84 -22.72
C TYR A 316 3.59 9.82 -21.69
N ARG A 317 4.41 9.47 -20.68
CA ARG A 317 3.92 8.69 -19.52
C ARG A 317 2.83 9.39 -18.72
N ASN A 318 2.73 10.71 -18.82
CA ASN A 318 1.62 11.46 -18.25
C ASN A 318 0.37 11.43 -19.15
N LEU A 319 0.49 11.05 -20.43
CA LEU A 319 -0.54 11.23 -21.46
C LEU A 319 -1.04 9.93 -22.15
N VAL A 320 -0.24 8.88 -22.35
CA VAL A 320 -0.65 7.72 -23.17
C VAL A 320 -0.12 6.37 -22.66
N PHE A 321 -1.00 5.36 -22.72
CA PHE A 321 -0.83 3.97 -22.31
C PHE A 321 -0.01 3.15 -23.31
N VAL A 322 0.83 2.24 -22.80
CA VAL A 322 1.37 1.13 -23.60
C VAL A 322 1.02 -0.17 -22.90
N GLU A 323 0.01 -0.86 -23.42
CA GLU A 323 -0.31 -2.24 -23.06
C GLU A 323 0.80 -3.17 -23.58
N ARG A 324 1.25 -4.10 -22.75
CA ARG A 324 1.94 -5.30 -23.20
C ARG A 324 1.18 -6.51 -22.70
N ASN A 325 0.63 -7.25 -23.65
CA ASN A 325 0.01 -8.54 -23.40
C ASN A 325 1.10 -9.58 -23.09
N GLU A 326 1.16 -10.03 -21.84
CA GLU A 326 1.82 -11.29 -21.50
C GLU A 326 0.74 -12.33 -21.19
N SER A 327 0.70 -13.42 -21.96
CA SER A 327 -0.13 -14.58 -21.63
C SER A 327 0.45 -15.30 -20.42
N LEU A 328 -0.37 -15.60 -19.42
CA LEU A 328 0.04 -16.30 -18.21
C LEU A 328 -0.93 -17.43 -17.87
N ASN A 329 -0.37 -18.55 -17.41
CA ASN A 329 -1.12 -19.72 -16.96
C ASN A 329 -2.07 -19.39 -15.78
N ASP A 330 -3.26 -19.98 -15.79
CA ASP A 330 -4.37 -19.77 -14.86
C ASP A 330 -4.00 -19.86 -13.36
N ILE A 331 -3.08 -20.74 -12.95
CA ILE A 331 -2.61 -20.85 -11.55
C ILE A 331 -1.76 -19.66 -11.14
N ASN A 332 -0.90 -19.17 -12.03
CA ASN A 332 -0.08 -17.99 -11.76
C ASN A 332 -0.94 -16.73 -11.71
N GLU A 333 -2.02 -16.67 -12.48
CA GLU A 333 -3.01 -15.59 -12.40
C GLU A 333 -3.79 -15.63 -11.08
N LEU A 334 -4.27 -16.80 -10.66
CA LEU A 334 -4.90 -16.98 -9.35
C LEU A 334 -3.96 -16.64 -8.18
N LEU A 335 -2.72 -17.09 -8.22
CA LEU A 335 -1.71 -16.74 -7.21
C LEU A 335 -1.37 -15.25 -7.26
N ARG A 336 -1.33 -14.61 -8.43
CA ARG A 336 -1.12 -13.16 -8.53
C ARG A 336 -2.27 -12.40 -7.88
N ASN A 337 -3.50 -12.72 -8.28
CA ASN A 337 -4.72 -12.04 -7.85
C ASN A 337 -5.14 -12.37 -6.42
N ASN A 338 -4.49 -13.33 -5.76
CA ASN A 338 -4.79 -13.72 -4.38
C ASN A 338 -3.73 -13.13 -3.41
N PRO A 339 -4.10 -12.16 -2.56
CA PRO A 339 -3.16 -11.51 -1.62
C PRO A 339 -2.62 -12.46 -0.53
N TYR A 340 -3.22 -13.64 -0.37
CA TYR A 340 -2.84 -14.70 0.58
C TYR A 340 -1.80 -15.67 0.03
N SER A 341 -1.46 -15.57 -1.25
CA SER A 341 -0.62 -16.54 -1.93
C SER A 341 0.88 -16.35 -1.70
N TYR A 342 1.33 -15.26 -1.05
CA TYR A 342 2.76 -14.89 -1.05
C TYR A 342 3.68 -16.00 -0.52
N LEU A 343 3.33 -16.59 0.64
CA LEU A 343 4.09 -17.72 1.19
C LEU A 343 4.09 -18.89 0.20
N THR A 344 2.92 -19.23 -0.32
CA THR A 344 2.72 -20.30 -1.30
C THR A 344 3.52 -20.05 -2.58
N GLN A 345 3.52 -18.83 -3.12
CA GLN A 345 4.26 -18.45 -4.31
C GLN A 345 5.76 -18.62 -4.11
N ARG A 346 6.30 -18.31 -2.93
CA ARG A 346 7.72 -18.50 -2.65
C ARG A 346 8.09 -19.97 -2.50
N ILE A 347 7.26 -20.76 -1.81
CA ILE A 347 7.45 -22.21 -1.69
C ILE A 347 7.43 -22.86 -3.08
N LEU A 348 6.39 -22.57 -3.89
CA LEU A 348 6.22 -23.15 -5.23
C LEU A 348 7.29 -22.73 -6.23
N ASN A 349 7.87 -21.53 -6.09
CA ASN A 349 8.97 -21.06 -6.93
C ASN A 349 10.37 -21.34 -6.34
N ASN A 350 10.46 -22.12 -5.25
CA ASN A 350 11.69 -22.42 -4.53
C ASN A 350 12.52 -21.16 -4.17
N LEU A 351 11.86 -20.12 -3.68
CA LEU A 351 12.45 -18.84 -3.28
C LEU A 351 12.53 -18.74 -1.76
N SER A 352 13.65 -18.28 -1.20
CA SER A 352 13.86 -18.27 0.25
C SER A 352 12.83 -17.43 1.03
N TYR A 353 12.11 -18.03 1.96
CA TYR A 353 11.20 -17.33 2.86
C TYR A 353 11.95 -16.69 4.04
N ARG A 354 11.42 -15.58 4.61
CA ARG A 354 12.03 -14.82 5.72
C ARG A 354 11.03 -14.65 6.86
N ILE A 355 11.49 -14.80 8.09
CA ILE A 355 10.69 -14.71 9.32
C ILE A 355 11.38 -13.74 10.27
N SER A 356 10.62 -12.83 10.89
CA SER A 356 11.13 -11.89 11.89
C SER A 356 10.52 -12.19 13.26
N SER A 357 11.35 -12.18 14.30
CA SER A 357 11.01 -12.42 15.71
C SER A 357 10.24 -11.29 16.41
N HIS A 358 9.93 -10.19 15.72
CA HIS A 358 9.33 -8.98 16.31
C HIS A 358 7.90 -9.13 16.86
N TYR A 359 7.33 -10.34 16.87
CA TYR A 359 5.99 -10.60 17.38
C TYR A 359 5.96 -11.44 18.66
N LEU A 360 7.12 -11.84 19.21
CA LEU A 360 7.19 -12.62 20.45
C LEU A 360 8.21 -12.03 21.44
N ASP A 361 7.80 -11.95 22.71
CA ASP A 361 8.64 -11.54 23.83
C ASP A 361 9.57 -12.70 24.22
N THR A 362 10.87 -12.54 23.94
CA THR A 362 11.92 -13.52 24.24
C THR A 362 12.60 -13.29 25.59
N SER A 363 12.04 -12.45 26.47
CA SER A 363 12.64 -12.16 27.78
C SER A 363 12.45 -13.27 28.82
N ALA A 364 11.60 -14.26 28.53
CA ALA A 364 11.49 -15.47 29.31
C ALA A 364 12.48 -16.53 28.80
N ASN A 365 13.42 -16.96 29.65
CA ASN A 365 14.44 -17.98 29.33
C ASN A 365 13.87 -19.37 28.99
N ASP A 366 12.55 -19.53 29.10
CA ASP A 366 11.85 -20.81 28.97
C ASP A 366 11.01 -20.89 27.67
N MET A 367 11.00 -19.85 26.82
CA MET A 367 10.28 -19.89 25.55
C MET A 367 11.13 -20.47 24.41
N SER A 368 10.54 -21.39 23.65
CA SER A 368 11.10 -21.91 22.39
C SER A 368 11.41 -20.75 21.42
N SER A 369 12.51 -20.87 20.67
CA SER A 369 12.88 -19.82 19.72
C SER A 369 11.82 -19.69 18.62
N LEU A 370 11.66 -18.50 18.02
CA LEU A 370 10.74 -18.32 16.88
C LEU A 370 11.04 -19.33 15.75
N LYS A 371 12.32 -19.68 15.56
CA LYS A 371 12.74 -20.72 14.63
C LYS A 371 12.05 -22.04 14.96
N ASP A 372 12.09 -22.47 16.21
CA ASP A 372 11.50 -23.74 16.65
C ASP A 372 9.96 -23.72 16.56
N LEU A 373 9.33 -22.54 16.73
CA LEU A 373 7.89 -22.37 16.60
C LEU A 373 7.41 -22.35 15.13
N THR A 374 8.16 -21.74 14.22
CA THR A 374 7.71 -21.48 12.85
C THR A 374 8.16 -22.53 11.84
N LEU A 375 9.26 -23.23 12.14
CA LEU A 375 9.81 -24.26 11.27
C LEU A 375 8.86 -25.46 11.05
N PRO A 376 8.19 -26.02 12.08
CA PRO A 376 7.23 -27.11 11.88
C PRO A 376 6.07 -26.69 10.97
N TRP A 377 5.53 -25.48 11.19
CA TRP A 377 4.44 -24.94 10.38
C TRP A 377 4.82 -24.81 8.90
N LEU A 378 6.05 -24.39 8.61
CA LEU A 378 6.56 -24.26 7.24
C LEU A 378 6.80 -25.60 6.58
N LYS A 379 7.35 -26.59 7.29
CA LYS A 379 7.52 -27.96 6.78
C LYS A 379 6.19 -28.55 6.33
N ARG A 380 5.15 -28.39 7.16
CA ARG A 380 3.79 -28.91 6.89
C ARG A 380 3.10 -28.16 5.78
N THR A 381 3.24 -26.83 5.73
CA THR A 381 2.75 -26.01 4.60
C THR A 381 3.40 -26.45 3.28
N CYS A 382 4.72 -26.68 3.27
CA CYS A 382 5.42 -27.19 2.08
C CYS A 382 4.91 -28.57 1.66
N GLY A 383 4.69 -29.48 2.61
CA GLY A 383 4.17 -30.80 2.29
C GLY A 383 2.77 -30.77 1.70
N ILE A 384 1.91 -29.84 2.13
CA ILE A 384 0.59 -29.64 1.52
C ILE A 384 0.70 -29.23 0.05
N LEU A 385 1.59 -28.27 -0.22
CA LEU A 385 1.75 -27.71 -1.56
C LEU A 385 2.41 -28.69 -2.52
N PHE A 386 3.44 -29.41 -2.08
CA PHE A 386 4.20 -30.34 -2.93
C PHE A 386 3.52 -31.69 -3.11
N LYS A 387 2.68 -32.15 -2.17
CA LYS A 387 1.87 -33.37 -2.38
C LYS A 387 0.95 -33.25 -3.60
N ASN A 388 0.51 -32.03 -3.94
CA ASN A 388 -0.26 -31.75 -5.14
C ASN A 388 0.57 -31.71 -6.44
N MET A 389 1.90 -31.71 -6.35
CA MET A 389 2.80 -31.54 -7.50
C MET A 389 3.44 -32.86 -7.98
N ASN A 390 2.98 -34.01 -7.47
CA ASN A 390 3.41 -35.35 -7.92
C ASN A 390 4.93 -35.58 -7.96
N GLY A 391 5.63 -35.29 -6.85
CA GLY A 391 6.87 -36.01 -6.52
C GLY A 391 8.20 -35.39 -6.96
N GLU A 392 8.26 -34.15 -7.42
CA GLU A 392 9.53 -33.43 -7.33
C GLU A 392 9.78 -33.11 -5.86
N GLN A 393 10.64 -33.89 -5.20
CA GLN A 393 11.16 -33.59 -3.87
C GLN A 393 12.02 -32.32 -3.98
N VAL A 394 11.37 -31.16 -4.00
CA VAL A 394 12.02 -29.88 -3.82
C VAL A 394 12.10 -29.66 -2.33
N ASN A 395 13.32 -29.64 -1.78
CA ASN A 395 13.57 -29.18 -0.41
C ASN A 395 13.70 -27.66 -0.47
N PRO A 396 12.67 -26.89 -0.06
CA PRO A 396 12.75 -25.44 -0.15
C PRO A 396 13.76 -24.92 0.86
N LYS A 397 14.46 -23.85 0.46
CA LYS A 397 15.39 -23.12 1.35
C LYS A 397 14.64 -22.07 2.14
N ILE A 398 14.93 -21.95 3.43
CA ILE A 398 14.45 -20.86 4.31
C ILE A 398 15.66 -20.07 4.77
N SER A 399 15.60 -18.74 4.64
CA SER A 399 16.60 -17.85 5.23
C SER A 399 16.06 -17.29 6.53
N TYR A 400 16.71 -17.55 7.66
CA TYR A 400 16.28 -17.06 8.97
C TYR A 400 17.41 -16.30 9.68
N GLN A 401 17.04 -15.39 10.57
CA GLN A 401 17.96 -14.54 11.33
C GLN A 401 17.36 -14.35 12.73
N VAL A 402 18.11 -14.72 13.77
CA VAL A 402 17.59 -14.74 15.16
C VAL A 402 17.72 -13.36 15.80
N ASP A 403 18.85 -12.68 15.59
CA ASP A 403 19.10 -11.32 16.04
C ASP A 403 19.53 -10.39 14.87
N SER A 404 19.16 -9.12 15.00
CA SER A 404 19.55 -7.98 14.16
C SER A 404 21.03 -7.76 13.91
N HIS A 405 21.88 -8.32 14.76
CA HIS A 405 23.33 -8.23 14.65
C HIS A 405 23.97 -9.47 14.01
N GLU A 406 23.18 -10.50 13.72
CA GLU A 406 23.65 -11.74 13.10
C GLU A 406 23.48 -11.72 11.58
N ASN A 407 24.17 -12.60 10.86
CA ASN A 407 23.90 -12.81 9.43
C ASN A 407 22.69 -13.73 9.25
N TYR A 408 22.03 -13.64 8.08
CA TYR A 408 21.05 -14.64 7.69
C TYR A 408 21.70 -16.01 7.53
N GLU A 409 21.05 -17.03 8.08
CA GLU A 409 21.39 -18.44 7.88
C GLU A 409 20.36 -19.08 6.95
N ASP A 410 20.83 -19.78 5.92
CA ASP A 410 19.98 -20.56 5.02
C ASP A 410 19.90 -22.00 5.52
N ILE A 411 18.68 -22.50 5.75
CA ILE A 411 18.40 -23.89 6.06
C ILE A 411 17.58 -24.51 4.94
N GLU A 412 17.95 -25.71 4.53
CA GLU A 412 17.08 -26.56 3.72
C GLU A 412 16.07 -27.22 4.65
N ILE A 413 14.79 -27.17 4.28
CA ILE A 413 13.75 -27.85 5.03
C ILE A 413 13.22 -29.05 4.25
N GLU A 414 13.10 -30.15 4.97
CA GLU A 414 12.39 -31.34 4.47
C GLU A 414 10.89 -31.15 4.73
N PRO A 415 10.04 -31.17 3.69
CA PRO A 415 8.60 -31.05 3.86
C PRO A 415 8.00 -32.20 4.68
N GLU A 416 7.05 -31.88 5.56
CA GLU A 416 6.25 -32.87 6.27
C GLU A 416 4.95 -33.07 5.49
N TYR A 417 4.72 -34.28 4.97
CA TYR A 417 3.56 -34.58 4.13
C TYR A 417 2.39 -35.08 4.98
N PRO A 418 1.16 -34.57 4.75
CA PRO A 418 -0.02 -35.10 5.42
C PRO A 418 -0.32 -36.52 4.93
N ASP A 419 -0.94 -37.32 5.77
CA ASP A 419 -1.39 -38.69 5.48
C ASP A 419 -2.78 -38.72 4.81
N PHE A 420 -3.55 -37.64 4.88
CA PHE A 420 -4.86 -37.50 4.21
C PHE A 420 -4.74 -36.96 2.78
N GLU A 421 -5.79 -37.18 1.99
CA GLU A 421 -5.92 -36.64 0.64
C GLU A 421 -6.08 -35.11 0.69
N ILE A 422 -5.25 -34.41 -0.08
CA ILE A 422 -5.28 -32.94 -0.11
C ILE A 422 -6.14 -32.49 -1.29
N PRO A 423 -7.02 -31.50 -1.10
CA PRO A 423 -7.67 -30.81 -2.19
C PRO A 423 -6.67 -30.30 -3.24
N SER A 424 -7.09 -30.23 -4.51
CA SER A 424 -6.27 -29.67 -5.57
C SER A 424 -5.84 -28.24 -5.24
N LEU A 425 -4.66 -27.81 -5.72
CA LEU A 425 -4.19 -26.42 -5.54
C LEU A 425 -5.24 -25.40 -5.97
N MET A 426 -5.99 -25.70 -7.03
CA MET A 426 -7.09 -24.87 -7.52
C MET A 426 -8.19 -24.69 -6.47
N LYS A 427 -8.61 -25.79 -5.84
CA LYS A 427 -9.65 -25.81 -4.80
C LYS A 427 -9.17 -25.12 -3.52
N LEU A 428 -7.89 -25.32 -3.15
CA LEU A 428 -7.22 -24.63 -2.04
C LEU A 428 -7.23 -23.11 -2.23
N PHE A 429 -6.80 -22.61 -3.40
CA PHE A 429 -6.67 -21.17 -3.64
C PHE A 429 -7.99 -20.44 -3.82
N LYS A 430 -9.03 -21.13 -4.30
CA LYS A 430 -10.39 -20.58 -4.39
C LYS A 430 -11.15 -20.66 -3.06
N GLY A 431 -10.63 -21.37 -2.07
CA GLY A 431 -11.31 -21.59 -0.78
C GLY A 431 -12.54 -22.49 -0.89
N GLU A 432 -12.67 -23.25 -1.97
CA GLU A 432 -13.82 -24.12 -2.28
C GLU A 432 -13.74 -25.47 -1.54
N MET A 433 -13.17 -25.46 -0.33
CA MET A 433 -13.01 -26.65 0.51
C MET A 433 -14.23 -26.90 1.37
N SER A 434 -14.53 -28.17 1.64
CA SER A 434 -15.46 -28.55 2.69
C SER A 434 -14.89 -28.16 4.06
N ASP A 435 -15.75 -27.99 5.06
CA ASP A 435 -15.28 -27.63 6.40
C ASP A 435 -14.38 -28.74 7.00
N ASP A 436 -14.70 -30.00 6.73
CA ASP A 436 -13.85 -31.14 7.11
C ASP A 436 -12.45 -31.06 6.49
N GLU A 437 -12.33 -30.68 5.21
CA GLU A 437 -11.04 -30.46 4.54
C GLU A 437 -10.27 -29.32 5.22
N LYS A 438 -10.94 -28.20 5.55
CA LYS A 438 -10.31 -27.05 6.23
C LYS A 438 -9.78 -27.44 7.61
N TYR A 439 -10.58 -28.14 8.42
CA TYR A 439 -10.17 -28.51 9.78
C TYR A 439 -9.09 -29.60 9.79
N LYS A 440 -9.07 -30.52 8.82
CA LYS A 440 -7.96 -31.49 8.67
C LYS A 440 -6.64 -30.81 8.31
N ILE A 441 -6.69 -29.88 7.35
CA ILE A 441 -5.53 -29.06 6.97
C ILE A 441 -5.06 -28.23 8.17
N LEU A 442 -5.98 -27.61 8.90
CA LEU A 442 -5.66 -26.82 10.07
C LEU A 442 -5.03 -27.67 11.18
N ALA A 443 -5.64 -28.81 11.52
CA ALA A 443 -5.10 -29.76 12.49
C ALA A 443 -3.67 -30.15 12.13
N PHE A 444 -3.45 -30.55 10.87
CA PHE A 444 -2.12 -30.88 10.36
C PHE A 444 -1.12 -29.74 10.51
N LEU A 445 -1.49 -28.51 10.14
CA LEU A 445 -0.60 -27.35 10.26
C LEU A 445 -0.20 -27.09 11.71
N ILE A 446 -1.10 -27.33 12.68
CA ILE A 446 -0.83 -27.15 14.11
C ILE A 446 -0.05 -28.34 14.66
N ASP A 447 -0.61 -29.54 14.62
CA ASP A 447 0.02 -30.79 15.05
C ASP A 447 -0.80 -32.00 14.59
N ASN A 448 -0.10 -33.05 14.14
CA ASN A 448 -0.72 -34.33 13.76
C ASN A 448 -1.46 -35.01 14.92
N SER A 449 -1.15 -34.65 16.17
CA SER A 449 -1.81 -35.19 17.36
C SER A 449 -3.16 -34.55 17.67
N ILE A 450 -3.53 -33.43 17.01
CA ILE A 450 -4.74 -32.71 17.35
C ILE A 450 -5.97 -33.40 16.75
N ASP A 451 -6.93 -33.69 17.61
CA ASP A 451 -8.22 -34.20 17.21
C ASP A 451 -9.04 -33.12 16.49
N VAL A 452 -9.35 -33.41 15.22
CA VAL A 452 -10.14 -32.55 14.33
C VAL A 452 -11.52 -32.23 14.92
N ASP A 453 -12.14 -33.21 15.60
CA ASP A 453 -13.48 -33.01 16.18
C ASP A 453 -13.45 -32.12 17.43
N SER A 454 -12.32 -32.06 18.11
CA SER A 454 -12.08 -31.11 19.21
C SER A 454 -11.84 -29.69 18.67
N LEU A 455 -11.07 -29.53 17.58
CA LEU A 455 -10.90 -28.24 16.91
C LEU A 455 -12.22 -27.63 16.43
N LYS A 456 -13.13 -28.45 15.87
CA LYS A 456 -14.45 -28.00 15.39
C LYS A 456 -15.33 -27.41 16.48
N LYS A 457 -15.09 -27.75 17.75
CA LYS A 457 -15.84 -27.23 18.90
C LYS A 457 -15.36 -25.85 19.35
N ILE A 458 -14.17 -25.43 18.91
CA ILE A 458 -13.63 -24.11 19.21
C ILE A 458 -14.34 -23.08 18.32
N PRO A 459 -14.95 -22.03 18.89
CA PRO A 459 -15.55 -20.99 18.07
C PRO A 459 -14.48 -20.32 17.21
N ASN A 460 -14.81 -20.03 15.95
CA ASN A 460 -13.84 -19.56 14.94
C ASN A 460 -13.00 -18.35 15.39
N ASP A 461 -13.58 -17.47 16.21
CA ASP A 461 -12.90 -16.28 16.71
C ASP A 461 -11.73 -16.60 17.67
N PHE A 462 -11.74 -17.78 18.29
CA PHE A 462 -10.73 -18.22 19.26
C PHE A 462 -9.75 -19.24 18.71
N ILE A 463 -10.02 -19.83 17.54
CA ILE A 463 -9.16 -20.85 16.93
C ILE A 463 -7.69 -20.38 16.82
N ILE A 464 -7.45 -19.15 16.36
CA ILE A 464 -6.09 -18.61 16.22
C ILE A 464 -5.39 -18.46 17.59
N HIS A 465 -6.14 -18.04 18.61
CA HIS A 465 -5.61 -17.87 19.97
C HIS A 465 -5.24 -19.22 20.59
N GLU A 466 -6.10 -20.23 20.44
CA GLU A 466 -5.84 -21.60 20.88
C GLU A 466 -4.64 -22.22 20.17
N ILE A 467 -4.45 -21.97 18.87
CA ILE A 467 -3.29 -22.43 18.11
C ILE A 467 -1.99 -21.81 18.66
N ILE A 468 -2.01 -20.51 18.93
CA ILE A 468 -0.88 -19.79 19.51
C ILE A 468 -0.57 -20.33 20.91
N ILE A 469 -1.59 -20.52 21.74
CA ILE A 469 -1.45 -21.03 23.11
C ILE A 469 -0.92 -22.48 23.09
N ASP A 470 -1.47 -23.37 22.28
CA ASP A 470 -1.02 -24.77 22.18
C ASP A 470 0.43 -24.89 21.69
N HIS A 471 0.86 -24.02 20.76
CA HIS A 471 2.27 -23.95 20.35
C HIS A 471 3.20 -23.36 21.43
N LEU A 472 2.73 -22.35 22.17
CA LEU A 472 3.52 -21.71 23.22
C LEU A 472 3.60 -22.55 24.51
N LEU A 473 2.61 -23.40 24.78
CA LEU A 473 2.51 -24.23 25.99
C LEU A 473 2.98 -25.67 25.81
N LYS A 474 3.39 -26.09 24.60
CA LYS A 474 3.93 -27.44 24.31
C LYS A 474 5.36 -27.68 24.85
N VAL A 475 5.85 -26.86 25.78
CA VAL A 475 7.16 -27.00 26.44
C VAL A 475 7.00 -27.64 27.82
#